data_AF-A0A957BQS9-F1
#
_entry.id   AF-A0A957BQS9-F1
#
_cell.length_a   1.000
_cell.length_b   1.000
_cell.length_c   1.000
_cell.angle_alpha   90.00
_cell.angle_beta   90.00
_cell.angle_gamma   90.00
#
_symmetry.space_group_name_H-M   'P 1'
#
loop_
_entity.id
_entity.type
_entity.pdbx_description
1 polymer ?
#
loop_
_entity_poly.entity_id
_entity_poly.type
_entity_poly.pdbx_seq_one_letter_code
_entity_poly.pdbx_strand_id
1 'polypeptide(L)'
;MESLEQAILRTVLYADVFNFPLTLPEIHHFLIASTPASLPQIEAALARSPRLREALCCIDGFFMCVGREDLAAIRHRREAVSQAL
;
A
#
# COMPACT_ATOMS: atom_id res chain seq x y z
N MET A 1 -7.11 -8.48 19.50
CA MET A 1 -6.51 -7.18 19.14
C MET A 1 -5.83 -7.37 17.80
N GLU A 2 -6.13 -6.50 16.84
CA GLU A 2 -5.53 -6.51 15.51
C GLU A 2 -4.19 -5.76 15.55
N SER A 3 -3.15 -6.31 14.90
CA SER A 3 -1.86 -5.61 14.81
C SER A 3 -1.85 -4.59 13.68
N LEU A 4 -1.03 -3.55 13.80
CA LEU A 4 -0.85 -2.56 12.74
C LEU A 4 -0.39 -3.21 11.42
N GLU A 5 0.44 -4.26 11.49
CA GLU A 5 0.86 -5.03 10.32
C GLU A 5 -0.33 -5.69 9.61
N GLN A 6 -1.28 -6.25 10.37
CA GLN A 6 -2.50 -6.85 9.79
C GLN A 6 -3.42 -5.79 9.18
N ALA A 7 -3.47 -4.58 9.74
CA ALA A 7 -4.19 -3.45 9.15
C ALA A 7 -3.57 -3.00 7.83
N ILE A 8 -2.26 -2.79 7.79
CA ILE A 8 -1.53 -2.40 6.58
C ILE A 8 -1.70 -3.47 5.50
N LEU A 9 -1.44 -4.74 5.84
CA LEU A 9 -1.51 -5.83 4.88
C LEU A 9 -2.93 -5.99 4.28
N ARG A 10 -3.97 -5.93 5.11
CA ARG A 10 -5.36 -5.98 4.63
C ARG A 10 -5.72 -4.80 3.73
N THR A 11 -5.22 -3.61 4.05
CA THR A 11 -5.46 -2.40 3.24
C THR A 11 -4.85 -2.58 1.85
N VAL A 12 -3.60 -3.03 1.77
CA VAL A 12 -2.92 -3.26 0.48
C VAL A 12 -3.57 -4.41 -0.28
N LEU A 13 -3.86 -5.54 0.37
CA LEU A 13 -4.56 -6.67 -0.24
C LEU A 13 -5.90 -6.26 -0.85
N TYR A 14 -6.68 -5.46 -0.13
CA TYR A 14 -7.97 -4.96 -0.62
C TYR A 14 -7.79 -4.07 -1.86
N ALA A 15 -6.82 -3.16 -1.86
CA ALA A 15 -6.55 -2.28 -2.99
C ALA A 15 -6.00 -3.03 -4.22
N ASP A 16 -5.19 -4.06 -4.00
CA ASP A 16 -4.64 -4.93 -5.05
C ASP A 16 -5.73 -5.73 -5.79
N VAL A 17 -6.88 -6.04 -5.16
CA VAL A 17 -8.04 -6.63 -5.85
C VAL A 17 -8.54 -5.71 -6.97
N PHE A 18 -8.39 -4.39 -6.81
CA PHE A 18 -8.81 -3.38 -7.78
C PHE A 18 -7.68 -2.88 -8.68
N ASN A 19 -6.51 -3.53 -8.66
CA ASN A 19 -5.32 -3.10 -9.39
C ASN A 19 -4.94 -1.65 -9.04
N PHE A 20 -4.99 -1.31 -7.76
CA PHE A 20 -4.77 0.04 -7.26
C PHE A 20 -3.64 0.03 -6.23
N PRO A 21 -2.36 0.04 -6.67
CA PRO A 21 -1.25 0.04 -5.74
C PRO A 21 -1.22 1.39 -5.00
N LEU A 22 -0.92 1.36 -3.70
CA LEU A 22 -1.13 2.50 -2.80
C LEU A 22 0.17 3.20 -2.46
N THR A 23 0.18 4.51 -2.40
CA THR A 23 1.26 5.29 -1.79
C THR A 23 1.16 5.25 -0.26
N LEU A 24 2.25 5.61 0.44
CA LEU A 24 2.25 5.71 1.91
C LEU A 24 1.12 6.62 2.46
N PRO A 25 0.87 7.84 1.93
CA PRO A 25 -0.27 8.66 2.35
C PRO A 25 -1.62 7.99 2.10
N GLU A 26 -1.78 7.26 1.00
CA GLU A 26 -3.01 6.53 0.68
C GLU A 26 -3.22 5.35 1.63
N ILE A 27 -2.17 4.61 2.01
CA ILE A 27 -2.26 3.55 3.04
C ILE A 27 -2.77 4.15 4.36
N HIS A 28 -2.24 5.31 4.77
CA HIS A 28 -2.69 5.98 5.97
C HIS A 28 -4.15 6.46 5.86
N HIS A 29 -4.52 7.04 4.71
CA HIS A 29 -5.86 7.55 4.48
C HIS A 29 -6.92 6.44 4.42
N PHE A 30 -6.60 5.30 3.79
CA PHE A 30 -7.50 4.17 3.61
C PHE A 30 -7.28 3.03 4.61
N LEU A 31 -6.52 3.26 5.68
CA LEU A 31 -6.12 2.22 6.61
C LEU A 31 -7.34 1.46 7.16
N ILE A 32 -7.44 0.19 6.82
CA ILE A 32 -8.49 -0.70 7.33
C ILE A 32 -8.03 -1.21 8.70
N ALA A 33 -8.32 -0.45 9.75
CA ALA A 33 -7.94 -0.77 11.13
C ALA A 33 -9.08 -0.54 12.13
N SER A 34 -9.08 -1.29 13.23
CA SER A 34 -9.96 -0.98 14.37
C SER A 34 -9.50 0.23 15.20
N THR A 35 -8.22 0.58 15.11
CA THR A 35 -7.61 1.71 15.84
C THR A 35 -6.85 2.61 14.88
N PRO A 36 -6.95 3.94 15.01
CA PRO A 36 -6.15 4.86 14.21
C PRO A 36 -4.65 4.62 14.38
N ALA A 37 -3.89 4.79 13.31
CA ALA A 37 -2.43 4.80 13.33
C ALA A 37 -1.94 6.05 12.60
N SER A 38 -0.87 6.65 13.09
CA SER A 38 -0.27 7.82 12.46
C SER A 38 0.60 7.42 11.27
N LEU A 39 0.80 8.36 10.34
CA LEU A 39 1.68 8.15 9.18
C LEU A 39 3.09 7.65 9.58
N PRO A 40 3.78 8.20 10.60
CA PRO A 40 5.08 7.68 11.02
C PRO A 40 5.03 6.26 11.59
N GLN A 41 3.93 5.85 12.22
CA GLN A 41 3.76 4.47 12.70
C GLN A 41 3.66 3.48 11.54
N ILE A 42 2.91 3.86 10.50
CA ILE A 42 2.75 3.04 9.29
C ILE A 42 4.08 2.93 8.54
N GLU A 43 4.78 4.05 8.35
CA GLU A 43 6.10 4.08 7.72
C GLU A 43 7.11 3.19 8.47
N ALA A 44 7.17 3.32 9.81
CA ALA A 44 8.03 2.49 10.63
C ALA A 44 7.67 1.00 10.54
N ALA A 45 6.39 0.66 10.48
CA ALA A 45 5.94 -0.73 10.34
C ALA A 45 6.34 -1.30 8.97
N LEU A 46 6.10 -0.58 7.88
CA LEU A 46 6.51 -0.97 6.52
C LEU A 46 8.03 -1.16 6.40
N ALA A 47 8.82 -0.30 7.05
CA ALA A 47 10.28 -0.38 6.99
C ALA A 47 10.87 -1.53 7.85
N ARG A 48 10.26 -1.82 9.00
CA ARG A 48 10.87 -2.69 10.02
C ARG A 48 10.25 -4.08 10.11
N SER A 49 9.00 -4.26 9.68
CA SER A 49 8.31 -5.55 9.78
C SER A 49 8.84 -6.57 8.76
N PRO A 50 9.41 -7.71 9.19
CA PRO A 50 9.77 -8.79 8.27
C PRO A 50 8.54 -9.35 7.54
N ARG A 51 7.41 -9.48 8.24
CA ARG A 51 6.17 -10.02 7.67
C ARG A 51 5.62 -9.16 6.55
N LEU A 52 5.67 -7.84 6.70
CA LEU A 52 5.24 -6.94 5.62
C LEU A 52 6.22 -6.98 4.45
N ARG A 53 7.53 -7.09 4.69
CA ARG A 53 8.53 -7.21 3.61
C ARG A 53 8.44 -8.52 2.83
N GLU A 54 7.96 -9.59 3.46
CA GLU A 54 7.70 -10.86 2.78
C GLU A 54 6.44 -10.79 1.89
N ALA A 55 5.43 -10.03 2.30
CA ALA A 55 4.14 -9.98 1.62
C ALA A 55 4.00 -8.83 0.62
N LEU A 56 4.71 -7.72 0.83
CA LEU A 56 4.57 -6.47 0.09
C LEU A 56 5.89 -6.08 -0.56
N CYS A 57 5.80 -5.51 -1.76
CA CYS A 57 6.89 -4.82 -2.42
C CYS A 57 6.56 -3.34 -2.61
N CYS A 58 7.61 -2.52 -2.76
CA CYS A 58 7.48 -1.09 -3.04
C CYS A 58 8.22 -0.77 -4.34
N ILE A 59 7.51 -0.19 -5.31
CA ILE A 59 8.03 0.21 -6.62
C ILE A 59 7.56 1.64 -6.87
N ASP A 60 8.50 2.53 -7.14
CA ASP A 60 8.25 3.95 -7.42
C ASP A 60 7.36 4.66 -6.39
N GLY A 61 7.44 4.24 -5.12
CA GLY A 61 6.67 4.80 -4.01
C GLY A 61 5.26 4.23 -3.84
N PHE A 62 4.86 3.30 -4.71
CA PHE A 62 3.64 2.51 -4.54
C PHE A 62 3.95 1.22 -3.82
N PHE A 63 3.01 0.76 -2.99
CA PHE A 63 3.03 -0.49 -2.26
C PHE A 63 1.96 -1.42 -2.84
N MET A 64 2.34 -2.66 -3.09
CA MET A 64 1.49 -3.73 -3.61
C MET A 64 1.96 -5.07 -3.06
N CYS A 65 1.18 -6.14 -3.27
CA CYS A 65 1.63 -7.49 -2.92
C CYS A 65 2.78 -7.95 -3.83
N VAL A 66 3.69 -8.75 -3.27
CA VAL A 66 4.73 -9.43 -4.05
C VAL A 66 4.09 -10.26 -5.17
N GLY A 67 4.65 -10.20 -6.38
CA GLY A 67 4.10 -10.83 -7.58
C GLY A 67 3.07 -9.98 -8.35
N ARG A 68 2.86 -8.73 -7.94
CA ARG A 68 1.97 -7.74 -8.58
C ARG A 68 2.71 -6.46 -8.99
N GLU A 69 4.00 -6.58 -9.26
CA GLU A 69 4.89 -5.45 -9.58
C GLU A 69 4.47 -4.68 -10.84
N ASP A 70 3.75 -5.34 -11.75
CA ASP A 70 3.18 -4.75 -12.97
C ASP A 70 2.14 -3.65 -12.69
N LEU A 71 1.55 -3.64 -11.49
CA LEU A 71 0.57 -2.64 -11.07
C LEU A 71 1.13 -1.21 -11.05
N ALA A 72 2.41 -1.03 -10.70
CA ALA A 72 3.04 0.30 -10.69
C ALA A 72 3.01 0.95 -12.09
N ALA A 73 3.33 0.16 -13.13
CA ALA A 73 3.28 0.64 -14.52
C ALA A 73 1.85 0.98 -14.98
N ILE A 74 0.85 0.21 -14.53
CA ILE A 74 -0.57 0.48 -14.80
C ILE A 74 -0.99 1.81 -14.16
N ARG A 75 -0.57 2.06 -12.92
CA ARG A 75 -0.91 3.29 -12.19
C ARG A 75 -0.32 4.52 -12.87
N HIS A 76 0.96 4.48 -13.25
CA HIS A 76 1.60 5.56 -14.01
C HIS A 76 0.87 5.87 -15.32
N ARG A 77 0.46 4.83 -16.06
CA ARG A 77 -0.28 5.04 -17.31
C ARG A 77 -1.62 5.73 -17.08
N ARG A 78 -2.34 5.37 -16.00
CA ARG A 78 -3.63 6.00 -15.65
C ARG A 78 -3.45 7.46 -15.21
N GLU A 79 -2.42 7.76 -14.43
CA GLU A 79 -2.13 9.14 -14.01
C GLU A 79 -1.74 10.02 -15.19
N ALA A 80 -0.91 9.53 -16.11
CA ALA A 80 -0.53 10.26 -17.31
C ALA A 80 -1.75 10.60 -18.20
N VAL A 81 -2.71 9.66 -18.34
CA VAL A 81 -3.94 9.91 -19.09
C VAL A 81 -4.86 10.91 -18.36
N SER A 82 -4.98 10.81 -17.04
CA SER A 82 -5.80 11.74 -16.24
C SER A 82 -5.26 13.17 -16.22
N GLN A 83 -3.94 13.36 -16.33
CA GLN A 83 -3.31 14.69 -16.39
C GLN A 83 -3.37 15.32 -17.79
N ALA A 84 -3.67 14.52 -18.82
CA ALA A 84 -3.78 14.96 -20.21
C ALA A 84 -5.22 15.36 -20.62
N LEU A 85 -6.18 15.29 -19.69
CA LEU A 85 -7.58 15.72 -19.83
C LEU A 85 -7.78 17.10 -19.19
#